data_AF-A0A537UJL6-F1
#
_entry.id   AF-A0A537UJL6-F1
#
_cell.length_a   1.000
_cell.length_b   1.000
_cell.length_c   1.000
_cell.angle_alpha   90.00
_cell.angle_beta   90.00
_cell.angle_gamma   90.00
#
_symmetry.space_group_name_H-M   'P 1'
#
loop_
_entity.id
_entity.type
_entity.pdbx_description
1 polymer ?
#
loop_
_entity_poly.entity_id
_entity_poly.type
_entity_poly.pdbx_seq_one_letter_code
_entity_poly.pdbx_strand_id
1 'polypeptide(L)'
;MKFGTIGAGTVAFAFAREAVATGHEVVLSSRRGPEFLASKVAELGHGASAATVEEAASLDYVLLAVPWPNVEDALRRLPAWNGRVLIDATNPFIEYSPKLV
;
A
#
# COMPACT_ATOMS: atom_id res chain seq x y z
N MET A 1 10.85 -2.55 11.15
CA MET A 1 10.22 -3.67 10.40
C MET A 1 10.14 -3.28 8.94
N LYS A 2 9.75 -4.21 8.05
CA LYS A 2 9.59 -3.95 6.62
C LYS A 2 8.13 -4.17 6.22
N PHE A 3 7.51 -3.15 5.65
CA PHE A 3 6.11 -3.13 5.28
C PHE A 3 5.94 -3.10 3.77
N GLY A 4 5.04 -3.92 3.25
CA GLY A 4 4.53 -3.79 1.88
C GLY A 4 3.26 -2.98 1.85
N THR A 5 3.01 -2.27 0.76
CA THR A 5 1.67 -1.70 0.51
C THR A 5 1.04 -2.38 -0.70
N ILE A 6 -0.27 -2.58 -0.66
CA ILE A 6 -1.12 -2.84 -1.82
C ILE A 6 -1.89 -1.56 -2.07
N GLY A 7 -1.45 -0.82 -3.07
CA GLY A 7 -1.91 0.54 -3.33
C GLY A 7 -0.89 1.59 -2.87
N ALA A 8 -0.91 2.74 -3.55
CA ALA A 8 0.00 3.85 -3.34
C ALA A 8 -0.75 5.20 -3.32
N GLY A 9 -1.98 5.22 -2.81
CA GLY A 9 -2.79 6.43 -2.64
C GLY A 9 -2.35 7.28 -1.44
N THR A 10 -3.18 8.25 -1.05
CA THR A 10 -2.90 9.16 0.08
C THR A 10 -2.69 8.41 1.40
N VAL A 11 -3.53 7.41 1.70
CA VAL A 11 -3.41 6.60 2.92
C VAL A 11 -2.09 5.84 2.96
N ALA A 12 -1.75 5.13 1.88
CA ALA A 12 -0.50 4.37 1.78
C ALA A 12 0.73 5.30 1.92
N PHE A 13 0.67 6.49 1.33
CA PHE A 13 1.77 7.45 1.40
C PHE A 13 1.92 8.08 2.79
N ALA A 14 0.81 8.43 3.45
CA ALA A 14 0.84 8.93 4.82
C ALA A 14 1.40 7.88 5.79
N PHE A 15 0.94 6.63 5.67
CA PHE A 15 1.52 5.50 6.40
C PHE A 15 3.01 5.36 6.13
N ALA A 16 3.43 5.42 4.86
CA ALA A 16 4.82 5.25 4.48
C ALA A 16 5.73 6.32 5.09
N ARG A 17 5.27 7.59 5.07
CA ARG A 17 5.98 8.73 5.69
C ARG A 17 6.23 8.49 7.17
N GLU A 18 5.20 8.09 7.90
CA GLU A 18 5.33 7.86 9.35
C GLU A 18 6.22 6.65 9.64
N ALA A 19 5.99 5.53 8.95
CA ALA A 19 6.77 4.31 9.15
C ALA A 19 8.27 4.55 8.89
N VAL A 20 8.61 5.28 7.82
CA VAL A 20 10.00 5.67 7.53
C VAL A 20 10.56 6.59 8.62
N ALA A 21 9.79 7.58 9.07
CA ALA A 21 10.23 8.49 10.14
C ALA A 21 10.53 7.77 11.46
N THR A 22 9.87 6.65 11.74
CA THR A 22 10.11 5.80 12.91
C THR A 22 11.13 4.68 12.67
N GLY A 23 11.91 4.74 11.57
CA GLY A 23 12.98 3.79 11.28
C GLY A 23 12.51 2.44 10.74
N HIS A 24 11.37 2.39 10.05
CA HIS A 24 10.90 1.21 9.33
C HIS A 24 11.13 1.34 7.82
N GLU A 25 11.20 0.21 7.13
CA GLU A 25 11.26 0.17 5.67
C GLU A 25 9.86 0.02 5.08
N VAL A 26 9.60 0.68 3.96
CA VAL A 26 8.33 0.59 3.23
C VAL A 26 8.58 0.33 1.75
N VAL A 27 7.97 -0.73 1.25
CA VAL A 27 7.94 -1.09 -0.17
C VAL A 27 6.58 -0.73 -0.72
N LEU A 28 6.50 0.38 -1.46
CA LEU A 28 5.28 0.83 -2.11
C LEU A 28 4.98 -0.03 -3.34
N SER A 29 3.71 -0.34 -3.57
CA SER A 29 3.28 -0.96 -4.83
C SER A 29 2.02 -0.32 -5.41
N SER A 30 1.87 -0.47 -6.72
CA SER A 30 0.75 0.06 -7.50
C SER A 30 0.50 -0.87 -8.68
N ARG A 31 -0.76 -1.06 -9.06
CA ARG A 31 -1.15 -1.81 -10.27
C ARG A 31 -0.54 -1.26 -11.57
N ARG A 32 -0.03 -0.02 -11.53
CA ARG A 32 0.63 0.63 -12.67
C ARG A 32 2.09 0.25 -12.81
N GLY A 33 2.69 -0.39 -11.82
CA GLY A 33 4.12 -0.70 -11.80
C GLY A 33 4.93 0.24 -10.89
N PRO A 34 6.12 -0.20 -10.43
CA PRO A 34 7.00 0.55 -9.52
C PRO A 34 7.55 1.85 -10.11
N GLU A 35 7.69 1.94 -11.43
CA GLU A 35 8.18 3.12 -12.14
C GLU A 35 7.29 4.36 -11.92
N PHE A 36 5.98 4.16 -11.72
CA PHE A 36 5.04 5.24 -11.40
C PHE A 36 5.17 5.79 -9.97
N LEU A 37 6.05 5.19 -9.16
CA LEU A 37 6.25 5.54 -7.76
C LEU A 37 7.59 6.23 -7.51
N ALA A 38 8.42 6.44 -8.54
CA ALA A 38 9.76 7.02 -8.42
C ALA A 38 9.76 8.36 -7.67
N SER A 39 8.83 9.26 -7.99
CA SER A 39 8.73 10.56 -7.29
C SER A 39 8.33 10.42 -5.82
N LYS A 40 7.42 9.50 -5.50
CA LYS A 40 6.98 9.23 -4.12
C LYS A 40 8.09 8.61 -3.28
N VAL A 41 8.82 7.65 -3.86
CA VAL A 41 10.00 7.06 -3.21
C VAL A 41 11.06 8.12 -2.96
N ALA A 42 11.33 8.99 -3.94
CA ALA A 42 12.27 10.08 -3.79
C ALA A 42 11.84 11.09 -2.69
N GLU A 43 10.54 11.39 -2.58
CA GLU A 43 10.00 12.26 -1.53
C GLU A 43 10.12 11.64 -0.13
N LEU A 44 9.94 10.33 0.00
CA LEU A 44 10.09 9.61 1.27
C LEU A 44 11.56 9.45 1.69
N GLY A 45 12.46 9.30 0.74
CA GLY A 45 13.89 9.16 0.99
C GLY A 45 14.30 7.79 1.55
N HIS A 46 15.28 7.79 2.45
CA HIS A 46 15.86 6.56 2.98
C HIS A 46 14.80 5.69 3.69
N GLY A 47 14.80 4.39 3.41
CA GLY A 47 13.81 3.45 3.95
C GLY A 47 12.59 3.23 3.06
N ALA A 48 12.42 4.00 1.98
CA ALA A 48 11.37 3.76 1.00
C ALA A 48 11.91 3.12 -0.30
N SER A 49 11.15 2.21 -0.87
CA SER A 49 11.38 1.66 -2.21
C SER A 49 10.05 1.35 -2.91
N ALA A 50 10.11 0.96 -4.17
CA ALA A 50 8.97 0.52 -4.94
C ALA A 50 9.22 -0.87 -5.54
N ALA A 51 8.18 -1.69 -5.59
CA ALA A 51 8.23 -3.04 -6.16
C ALA A 51 6.89 -3.38 -6.84
N THR A 52 6.80 -4.57 -7.43
CA THR A 52 5.53 -5.13 -7.89
C THR A 52 4.56 -5.35 -6.71
N VAL A 53 3.28 -5.53 -7.02
CA VAL A 53 2.25 -5.78 -6.00
C VAL A 53 2.53 -7.11 -5.30
N GLU A 54 2.97 -8.11 -6.06
CA GLU A 54 3.31 -9.46 -5.61
C GLU A 54 4.53 -9.44 -4.66
N GLU A 55 5.57 -8.68 -4.99
CA GLU A 55 6.75 -8.53 -4.13
C GLU A 55 6.41 -7.81 -2.84
N ALA A 56 5.67 -6.70 -2.89
CA ALA A 56 5.24 -5.99 -1.68
C ALA A 56 4.33 -6.85 -0.80
N ALA A 57 3.40 -7.61 -1.40
CA ALA A 57 2.49 -8.50 -0.69
C ALA A 57 3.17 -9.76 -0.10
N SER A 58 4.44 -10.02 -0.44
CA SER A 58 5.22 -11.13 0.12
C SER A 58 5.85 -10.82 1.48
N LEU A 59 5.79 -9.57 1.93
CA LEU A 59 6.39 -9.10 3.19
C LEU A 59 5.54 -9.48 4.41
N ASP A 60 6.17 -9.58 5.58
CA ASP A 60 5.52 -10.03 6.82
C ASP A 60 4.34 -9.15 7.25
N TYR A 61 4.39 -7.85 6.92
CA TYR A 61 3.35 -6.87 7.22
C TYR A 61 2.94 -6.14 5.94
N VAL A 62 1.66 -6.21 5.58
CA VAL A 62 1.16 -5.63 4.34
C VAL A 62 -0.04 -4.73 4.61
N LEU A 63 0.07 -3.47 4.19
CA LEU A 63 -1.03 -2.51 4.23
C LEU A 63 -1.89 -2.65 2.96
N LEU A 64 -3.17 -2.96 3.13
CA LEU A 64 -4.18 -2.87 2.07
C LEU A 64 -4.78 -1.46 2.07
N ALA A 65 -4.45 -0.67 1.04
CA ALA A 65 -4.85 0.73 0.91
C ALA A 65 -5.34 1.05 -0.51
N VAL A 66 -6.34 0.28 -0.96
CA VAL A 66 -7.06 0.49 -2.22
C VAL A 66 -8.51 0.92 -1.96
N PRO A 67 -9.17 1.57 -2.94
CA PRO A 67 -10.64 1.64 -3.00
C PRO A 67 -11.34 0.34 -2.63
N TRP A 68 -12.41 0.40 -1.83
CA TRP A 68 -13.22 -0.79 -1.49
C TRP A 68 -13.65 -1.63 -2.71
N PRO A 69 -14.17 -1.02 -3.80
CA PRO A 69 -14.52 -1.78 -5.01
C PRO A 69 -13.35 -2.53 -5.66
N ASN A 70 -12.10 -2.19 -5.33
CA ASN A 70 -10.91 -2.78 -5.93
C ASN A 70 -10.27 -3.86 -5.04
N VAL A 71 -10.82 -4.13 -3.84
CA VAL A 71 -10.21 -5.07 -2.88
C VAL A 71 -10.11 -6.48 -3.46
N GLU A 72 -11.21 -6.99 -4.03
CA GLU A 72 -11.22 -8.34 -4.62
C GLU A 72 -10.16 -8.48 -5.71
N ASP A 73 -10.13 -7.53 -6.65
CA ASP A 73 -9.17 -7.54 -7.75
C ASP A 73 -7.72 -7.37 -7.29
N ALA A 74 -7.48 -6.60 -6.23
CA ALA A 74 -6.15 -6.40 -5.66
C ALA A 74 -5.62 -7.66 -4.94
N LEU A 75 -6.51 -8.46 -4.34
CA LEU A 75 -6.12 -9.63 -3.55
C LEU A 75 -6.16 -10.94 -4.34
N ARG A 76 -7.09 -11.11 -5.30
CA ARG A 76 -7.33 -12.39 -5.98
C ARG A 76 -6.15 -12.95 -6.78
N ARG A 77 -5.17 -12.10 -7.12
CA ARG A 77 -3.99 -12.48 -7.92
C ARG A 77 -2.78 -12.81 -7.07
N LEU A 78 -2.87 -12.61 -5.76
CA LEU A 78 -1.76 -12.83 -4.84
C LEU A 78 -1.60 -14.33 -4.54
N PRO A 79 -0.36 -14.79 -4.32
CA PRO A 79 -0.13 -16.15 -3.84
C PRO A 79 -0.73 -16.36 -2.44
N ALA A 80 -0.81 -17.62 -2.01
CA ALA A 80 -1.29 -17.99 -0.68
C ALA A 80 -0.69 -17.11 0.43
N TRP A 81 -1.54 -16.66 1.36
CA TRP A 81 -1.17 -15.63 2.34
C TRP A 81 -0.13 -16.08 3.38
N ASN A 82 0.00 -17.40 3.59
CA ASN A 82 1.06 -18.02 4.40
C ASN A 82 1.25 -17.40 5.80
N GLY A 83 0.18 -16.94 6.45
CA GLY A 83 0.22 -16.42 7.82
C GLY A 83 0.81 -15.01 7.98
N ARG A 84 1.04 -14.25 6.89
CA ARG A 84 1.46 -12.84 6.95
C ARG A 84 0.41 -11.97 7.65
N VAL A 85 0.80 -10.81 8.15
CA VAL A 85 -0.13 -9.83 8.74
C VAL A 85 -0.67 -8.91 7.66
N LEU A 86 -2.00 -8.87 7.53
CA LEU A 86 -2.69 -7.89 6.68
C LEU A 86 -3.25 -6.77 7.54
N ILE A 87 -2.88 -5.52 7.23
CA ILE A 87 -3.41 -4.30 7.84
C ILE A 87 -4.43 -3.72 6.86
N ASP A 88 -5.72 -3.87 7.16
CA ASP A 88 -6.79 -3.39 6.30
C ASP A 88 -7.16 -1.94 6.63
N ALA A 89 -6.89 -1.03 5.69
CA ALA A 89 -7.27 0.38 5.79
C ALA A 89 -8.43 0.74 4.83
N THR A 90 -9.13 -0.26 4.31
CA THR A 90 -10.25 -0.07 3.38
C THR A 90 -11.53 0.29 4.14
N ASN A 91 -12.40 1.03 3.46
CA ASN A 91 -13.69 1.42 4.00
C ASN A 91 -14.74 1.30 2.88
N PRO A 92 -15.89 0.65 3.10
CA PRO A 92 -16.91 0.39 2.09
C PRO A 92 -17.78 1.62 1.82
N PHE A 93 -17.16 2.73 1.42
CA PHE A 93 -17.89 3.92 1.01
C PHE A 93 -18.45 3.75 -0.41
N ILE A 94 -19.72 4.12 -0.60
CA ILE A 94 -20.37 4.13 -1.91
C ILE A 94 -19.90 5.35 -2.73
N GLU A 95 -19.51 6.45 -2.07
CA GLU A 95 -18.99 7.68 -2.68
C GLU A 95 -17.82 8.25 -1.85
N TYR A 96 -16.81 8.85 -2.50
CA TYR A 96 -15.64 9.46 -1.82
C TYR A 96 -15.91 10.86 -1.27
N SER A 97 -16.89 11.55 -1.84
CA SER A 97 -17.21 12.93 -1.48
C SER A 97 -18.49 12.93 -0.66
N PRO A 98 -18.50 13.53 0.53
CA PRO A 98 -19.75 13.74 1.25
C PRO A 98 -20.67 14.63 0.41
N LYS A 99 -21.91 14.21 0.22
CA LYS A 99 -22.97 15.12 -0.24
C LYS A 99 -23.29 16.05 0.93
N LEU A 100 -22.72 17.25 0.88
CA LEU A 100 -23.12 18.33 1.77
C LEU A 100 -24.55 18.71 1.38
N VAL A 101 -25.51 18.31 2.22
CA VAL A 101 -26.89 18.84 2.20
C VAL A 101 -26.96 20.13 2.98
#